data_AF-V5H782-F1
#
_entry.id   AF-V5H782-F1
#
_cell.length_a   1.000
_cell.length_b   1.000
_cell.length_c   1.000
_cell.angle_alpha   90.00
_cell.angle_beta   90.00
_cell.angle_gamma   90.00
#
_symmetry.space_group_name_H-M   'P 1'
#
loop_
_entity.id
_entity.type
_entity.pdbx_description
1 polymer ?
#
loop_
_entity_poly.entity_id
_entity_poly.type
_entity_poly.pdbx_seq_one_letter_code
_entity_poly.pdbx_strand_id
1 'polypeptide(L)'
;MNGIKTSGKVVYFAATFPYVILITLMVTGLCQPGAIDGVLYFVTPTFERLLDIKVWQAAAGQMFFSLSLSMGGLIMYSSYNKFSNNVFRDAMIVSVLDTVTSIISGMVIFSVLGAMAHDLGNVKVEDVAQGGPGLAFVAY
;
A
#
# COMPACT_ATOMS: atom_id res chain seq x y z
N MET A 1 19.24 22.83 13.64
CA MET A 1 18.30 21.70 13.49
C MET A 1 19.05 20.40 13.79
N ASN A 2 18.66 19.65 14.81
CA ASN A 2 19.40 18.50 15.35
C ASN A 2 19.24 17.21 14.49
N GLY A 3 19.62 17.26 13.21
CA GLY A 3 19.86 16.14 12.29
C GLY A 3 19.07 14.83 12.48
N ILE A 4 19.78 13.72 12.27
CA ILE A 4 19.25 12.35 12.15
C ILE A 4 18.74 11.81 13.50
N LYS A 5 19.31 12.28 14.62
CA LYS A 5 18.93 11.83 15.98
C LYS A 5 17.55 12.33 16.40
N THR A 6 17.15 13.54 15.99
CA THR A 6 15.80 14.06 16.22
C THR A 6 14.82 13.55 15.17
N SER A 7 15.24 13.47 13.89
CA SER A 7 14.44 12.88 12.82
C SER A 7 14.06 11.42 13.12
N GLY A 8 14.99 10.61 13.63
CA GLY A 8 14.72 9.22 14.02
C GLY A 8 13.64 9.06 15.10
N LYS A 9 13.50 10.02 16.03
CA LYS A 9 12.42 10.00 17.04
C LYS A 9 11.05 10.30 16.45
N VAL A 10 10.99 11.25 15.52
CA VAL A 10 9.74 11.60 14.80
C VAL A 10 9.29 10.43 13.92
N VAL A 11 10.24 9.72 13.30
CA VAL A 11 9.96 8.55 12.45
C VAL A 11 9.26 7.44 13.22
N TYR A 12 9.53 7.22 14.52
CA TYR A 12 8.78 6.22 15.28
C TYR A 12 7.28 6.49 15.24
N PHE A 13 6.85 7.73 15.51
CA PHE A 13 5.42 8.06 15.42
C PHE A 13 4.93 8.08 13.96
N ALA A 14 5.64 8.77 13.07
CA ALA A 14 5.22 8.94 11.68
C ALA A 14 5.15 7.61 10.89
N ALA A 15 5.98 6.63 11.24
CA ALA A 15 5.96 5.31 10.61
C ALA A 15 4.94 4.36 11.27
N THR A 16 4.75 4.39 12.59
CA THR A 16 3.83 3.44 13.25
C THR A 16 2.37 3.90 13.24
N PHE A 17 2.12 5.21 13.33
CA PHE A 17 0.76 5.75 13.40
C PHE A 17 -0.11 5.41 12.19
N PRO A 18 0.40 5.44 10.94
CA PRO A 18 -0.35 4.97 9.77
C PRO A 18 -0.85 3.53 9.89
N TYR A 19 -0.09 2.63 10.53
CA TYR A 19 -0.54 1.24 10.72
C TYR A 19 -1.72 1.15 11.68
N VAL A 20 -1.77 1.98 12.72
CA VAL A 20 -2.92 2.04 13.64
C VAL A 20 -4.18 2.47 12.88
N ILE A 21 -4.05 3.49 12.02
CA ILE A 21 -5.14 3.94 11.15
C ILE A 21 -5.54 2.81 10.20
N LEU A 22 -4.60 2.22 9.46
CA LEU A 22 -4.88 1.14 8.50
C LEU A 22 -5.60 -0.04 9.17
N ILE A 23 -5.15 -0.48 10.34
CA ILE A 23 -5.80 -1.58 11.07
C ILE A 23 -7.21 -1.19 11.51
N THR A 24 -7.39 0.03 12.03
CA THR A 24 -8.71 0.52 12.44
C THR A 24 -9.67 0.58 11.25
N LEU A 25 -9.21 1.16 10.13
CA LEU A 25 -9.99 1.26 8.90
C LEU A 25 -10.32 -0.12 8.31
N MET A 26 -9.38 -1.07 8.38
CA MET A 26 -9.59 -2.44 7.96
C MET A 26 -10.72 -3.10 8.76
N VAL A 27 -10.67 -3.00 10.09
CA VAL A 27 -11.70 -3.57 10.96
C VAL A 27 -13.05 -2.91 10.70
N THR A 28 -13.10 -1.58 10.62
CA THR A 28 -14.36 -0.87 10.38
C THR A 28 -14.94 -1.13 8.98
N GLY A 29 -14.08 -1.23 7.96
CA GLY A 29 -14.46 -1.49 6.58
C GLY A 29 -14.98 -2.92 6.39
N LEU A 30 -14.30 -3.91 6.96
CA LEU A 30 -14.74 -5.32 6.91
C LEU A 30 -16.05 -5.59 7.65
N CYS A 31 -16.40 -4.76 8.64
CA CYS A 31 -17.69 -4.85 9.33
C CYS A 31 -18.88 -4.33 8.50
N GLN A 32 -18.64 -3.65 7.37
CA GLN A 32 -19.72 -3.14 6.51
C GLN A 32 -20.32 -4.25 5.63
N PRO A 33 -21.63 -4.20 5.36
CA PRO A 33 -22.26 -5.09 4.39
C PRO A 33 -21.67 -4.84 2.99
N GLY A 34 -21.43 -5.90 2.21
CA GLY A 34 -20.83 -5.81 0.87
C GLY A 34 -19.30 -5.66 0.84
N ALA A 35 -18.63 -5.45 1.99
CA ALA A 35 -17.18 -5.30 2.04
C ALA A 35 -16.43 -6.55 1.54
N ILE A 36 -16.99 -7.73 1.81
CA ILE A 36 -16.41 -9.02 1.37
C ILE A 36 -16.35 -9.11 -0.15
N ASP A 37 -17.33 -8.59 -0.89
CA ASP A 37 -17.34 -8.64 -2.36
C ASP A 37 -16.19 -7.82 -2.94
N GLY A 38 -15.90 -6.66 -2.34
CA GLY A 38 -14.74 -5.85 -2.69
C GLY A 38 -13.41 -6.54 -2.40
N VAL A 39 -13.27 -7.15 -1.22
CA VAL A 39 -12.05 -7.93 -0.88
C VAL A 39 -11.88 -9.12 -1.80
N LEU A 40 -12.98 -9.83 -2.12
CA LEU A 40 -12.96 -10.95 -3.06
C LEU A 40 -12.50 -10.49 -4.44
N TYR A 41 -12.99 -9.35 -4.92
CA TYR A 41 -12.56 -8.75 -6.18
C TYR A 41 -11.05 -8.44 -6.19
N PHE A 42 -10.50 -7.96 -5.07
CA PHE A 42 -9.06 -7.68 -4.94
C PHE A 42 -8.19 -8.94 -5.01
N VAL A 43 -8.61 -10.03 -4.35
CA VAL A 43 -7.79 -11.26 -4.25
C VAL A 43 -8.02 -12.24 -5.40
N THR A 44 -9.12 -12.13 -6.14
CA THR A 44 -9.47 -13.05 -7.22
C THR A 44 -8.55 -12.82 -8.42
N PRO A 45 -7.69 -13.80 -8.78
CA PRO A 45 -6.70 -13.61 -9.84
C PRO A 45 -7.31 -13.83 -11.22
N THR A 46 -7.00 -12.92 -12.16
CA THR A 46 -7.32 -13.09 -13.58
C THR A 46 -6.07 -13.50 -14.35
N PHE A 47 -5.81 -14.81 -14.43
CA PHE A 47 -4.56 -15.35 -14.99
C PHE A 47 -4.29 -14.95 -16.45
N GLU A 48 -5.34 -14.75 -17.25
CA GLU A 48 -5.21 -14.30 -18.64
C GLU A 48 -4.48 -12.95 -18.76
N ARG A 49 -4.60 -12.08 -17.75
CA ARG A 49 -3.91 -10.78 -17.72
C ARG A 49 -2.39 -10.91 -17.60
N LEU A 50 -1.88 -12.03 -17.10
CA LEU A 50 -0.43 -12.27 -17.00
C LEU A 50 0.25 -12.39 -18.36
N LEU A 51 -0.51 -12.68 -19.42
CA LEU A 51 0.01 -12.73 -20.80
C LEU A 51 0.21 -11.33 -21.40
N ASP A 52 -0.36 -10.29 -20.80
CA ASP A 52 -0.21 -8.92 -21.27
C ASP A 52 1.06 -8.28 -20.71
N ILE A 53 1.98 -7.91 -21.60
CA ILE A 53 3.24 -7.24 -21.24
C ILE A 53 3.02 -5.92 -20.49
N LYS A 54 1.89 -5.24 -20.71
CA LYS A 54 1.56 -3.98 -20.02
C LYS A 54 1.37 -4.19 -18.52
N VAL A 55 0.88 -5.36 -18.10
CA VAL A 55 0.72 -5.70 -16.67
C VAL A 55 2.09 -5.79 -16.00
N TRP A 56 3.07 -6.40 -16.67
CA TRP A 56 4.44 -6.47 -16.18
C TRP A 56 5.14 -5.11 -16.15
N GLN A 57 4.93 -4.29 -17.17
CA GLN A 57 5.45 -2.92 -17.20
C GLN A 57 4.89 -2.07 -16.06
N ALA A 58 3.58 -2.16 -15.80
CA ALA A 58 2.92 -1.46 -14.71
C ALA A 58 3.43 -1.97 -13.34
N ALA A 59 3.57 -3.28 -13.16
CA ALA A 59 4.11 -3.87 -11.93
C ALA A 59 5.55 -3.41 -11.67
N ALA A 60 6.41 -3.43 -12.69
CA ALA A 60 7.79 -2.94 -12.58
C ALA A 60 7.82 -1.46 -12.19
N GLY A 61 7.07 -0.61 -12.90
CA GLY A 61 6.95 0.81 -12.59
C GLY A 61 6.51 1.05 -11.15
N GLN A 62 5.50 0.30 -10.69
CA GLN A 62 4.98 0.46 -9.33
C GLN A 62 5.99 0.05 -8.27
N MET A 63 6.75 -1.03 -8.47
CA MET A 63 7.83 -1.41 -7.54
C MET A 63 8.92 -0.33 -7.47
N PHE A 64 9.29 0.29 -8.60
CA PHE A 64 10.26 1.39 -8.63
C PHE A 64 9.80 2.62 -7.85
N PHE A 65 8.53 3.00 -8.00
CA PHE A 65 7.95 4.13 -7.27
C PHE A 65 7.72 3.82 -5.79
N SER A 66 7.19 2.63 -5.45
CA SER A 66 6.90 2.22 -4.07
C SER A 66 8.17 2.26 -3.20
N LEU A 67 9.25 1.64 -3.68
CA LEU A 67 10.53 1.58 -2.96
C LEU A 67 11.42 2.81 -3.17
N SER A 68 11.01 3.76 -4.02
CA SER A 68 11.79 4.98 -4.32
C SER A 68 13.26 4.70 -4.73
N LEU A 69 13.49 3.60 -5.47
CA LEU A 69 14.85 3.06 -5.73
C LEU A 69 15.80 4.02 -6.47
N SER A 70 15.27 5.02 -7.18
CA SER A 70 16.03 5.98 -7.98
C SER A 70 16.06 7.41 -7.42
N MET A 71 15.42 7.67 -6.27
CA MET A 71 15.25 9.04 -5.76
C MET A 71 16.33 9.49 -4.76
N GLY A 72 17.39 8.69 -4.57
CA GLY A 72 18.55 9.04 -3.72
C GLY A 72 18.31 9.00 -2.21
N GLY A 73 17.06 8.91 -1.74
CA GLY A 73 16.72 8.82 -0.32
C GLY A 73 17.33 7.59 0.36
N LEU A 74 17.19 6.41 -0.25
CA LEU A 74 17.80 5.17 0.28
C LEU A 74 19.33 5.25 0.29
N ILE A 75 19.94 5.86 -0.72
CA ILE A 75 21.40 6.06 -0.79
C ILE A 75 21.84 6.96 0.38
N MET A 76 21.16 8.08 0.58
CA MET A 76 21.42 8.98 1.70
C MET A 76 21.29 8.26 3.05
N TYR A 77 20.22 7.52 3.30
CA TYR A 77 20.05 6.79 4.56
C TYR A 77 21.11 5.71 4.75
N SER A 78 21.45 4.97 3.70
CA SER A 78 22.49 3.94 3.75
C SER A 78 23.89 4.50 4.06
N SER A 79 24.16 5.76 3.68
CA SER A 79 25.45 6.42 3.97
C SER A 79 25.70 6.68 5.47
N TYR A 80 24.64 6.65 6.29
CA TYR A 80 24.72 6.78 7.74
C TYR A 80 24.82 5.43 8.47
N ASN A 81 24.74 4.30 7.75
CA ASN A 81 24.89 2.98 8.35
C ASN A 81 26.34 2.72 8.78
N LYS A 82 26.52 1.83 9.76
CA LYS A 82 27.85 1.31 10.11
C LYS A 82 28.40 0.51 8.92
N PHE A 83 29.71 0.59 8.69
CA PHE A 83 30.37 -0.14 7.59
C PHE A 83 30.17 -1.66 7.64
N SER A 84 30.06 -2.24 8.85
CA SER A 84 29.81 -3.67 9.05
C SER A 84 28.32 -4.03 9.14
N ASN A 85 27.42 -3.11 8.79
CA ASN A 85 25.97 -3.36 8.86
C ASN A 85 25.53 -4.32 7.74
N ASN A 86 24.61 -5.23 8.06
CA ASN A 86 24.06 -6.16 7.08
C ASN A 86 22.95 -5.50 6.26
N VAL A 87 23.35 -4.73 5.25
CA VAL A 87 22.42 -4.03 4.35
C VAL A 87 21.49 -4.97 3.58
N PHE A 88 21.92 -6.21 3.30
CA PHE A 88 21.09 -7.19 2.60
C PHE A 88 19.87 -7.58 3.44
N ARG A 89 20.06 -7.81 4.73
CA ARG A 89 18.95 -8.08 5.66
C ARG A 89 17.99 -6.90 5.73
N ASP A 90 18.51 -5.69 5.87
CA ASP A 90 17.69 -4.49 6.00
C ASP A 90 16.87 -4.23 4.73
N ALA A 91 17.49 -4.38 3.56
CA ALA A 91 16.82 -4.24 2.28
C ALA A 91 15.68 -5.27 2.12
N MET A 92 15.92 -6.54 2.48
CA MET A 92 14.89 -7.58 2.41
C MET A 92 13.71 -7.26 3.33
N ILE A 93 13.99 -6.86 4.58
CA ILE A 93 12.95 -6.46 5.54
C ILE A 93 12.12 -5.29 5.00
N VAL A 94 12.77 -4.24 4.50
CA VAL A 94 12.08 -3.05 3.96
C VAL A 94 11.20 -3.44 2.77
N SER A 95 11.71 -4.22 1.82
CA SER A 95 10.93 -4.65 0.65
C SER A 95 9.73 -5.54 1.01
N VAL A 96 9.90 -6.46 1.96
CA VAL A 96 8.79 -7.31 2.43
C VAL A 96 7.75 -6.48 3.18
N LEU A 97 8.17 -5.59 4.07
CA LEU A 97 7.25 -4.72 4.81
C LEU A 97 6.48 -3.78 3.88
N ASP A 98 7.14 -3.20 2.87
CA ASP A 98 6.49 -2.38 1.85
C ASP A 98 5.38 -3.18 1.16
N THR A 99 5.72 -4.36 0.64
CA THR A 99 4.77 -5.25 -0.05
C THR A 99 3.59 -5.65 0.82
N VAL A 100 3.84 -6.08 2.07
CA VAL A 100 2.79 -6.47 3.02
C VAL A 100 1.88 -5.27 3.33
N THR A 101 2.45 -4.09 3.51
CA THR A 101 1.69 -2.87 3.79
C THR A 101 0.83 -2.46 2.60
N SER A 102 1.36 -2.57 1.37
CA SER A 102 0.57 -2.34 0.15
C SER A 102 -0.60 -3.30 0.02
N ILE A 103 -0.41 -4.59 0.36
CA ILE A 103 -1.49 -5.60 0.34
C ILE A 103 -2.57 -5.26 1.38
N ILE A 104 -2.17 -4.91 2.62
CA ILE A 104 -3.10 -4.50 3.68
C ILE A 104 -3.88 -3.26 3.26
N SER A 105 -3.20 -2.23 2.74
CA SER A 105 -3.84 -1.01 2.24
C SER A 105 -4.81 -1.31 1.09
N GLY A 106 -4.43 -2.19 0.16
CA GLY A 106 -5.31 -2.67 -0.90
C GLY A 106 -6.58 -3.31 -0.34
N MET A 107 -6.46 -4.22 0.63
CA MET A 107 -7.63 -4.83 1.29
C MET A 107 -8.54 -3.79 1.98
N VAL A 108 -7.97 -2.80 2.66
CA VAL A 108 -8.74 -1.71 3.28
C VAL A 108 -9.55 -0.96 2.22
N ILE A 109 -8.89 -0.50 1.15
CA ILE A 109 -9.53 0.27 0.08
C ILE A 109 -10.65 -0.55 -0.56
N PHE A 110 -10.36 -1.80 -0.94
CA PHE A 110 -11.35 -2.66 -1.60
C PHE A 110 -12.50 -3.06 -0.68
N SER A 111 -12.28 -3.18 0.64
CA SER A 111 -13.38 -3.40 1.59
C SER A 111 -14.37 -2.23 1.62
N VAL A 112 -13.87 -0.99 1.55
CA VAL A 112 -14.72 0.21 1.52
C VAL A 112 -15.41 0.37 0.17
N LEU A 113 -14.71 0.08 -0.94
CA LEU A 113 -15.32 0.07 -2.27
C LEU A 113 -16.42 -0.99 -2.41
N GLY A 114 -16.25 -2.16 -1.82
CA GLY A 114 -17.28 -3.21 -1.78
C GLY A 114 -18.53 -2.74 -1.03
N ALA A 115 -18.35 -2.12 0.14
CA ALA A 115 -19.46 -1.55 0.90
C ALA A 115 -20.20 -0.45 0.12
N MET A 116 -19.46 0.45 -0.54
CA MET A 116 -20.03 1.50 -1.37
C MET A 116 -20.78 0.95 -2.58
N ALA A 117 -20.24 -0.08 -3.23
CA ALA A 117 -20.89 -0.74 -4.36
C ALA A 117 -22.23 -1.39 -3.94
N HIS A 118 -22.28 -1.96 -2.74
CA HIS A 118 -23.50 -2.48 -2.14
C HIS A 118 -24.51 -1.35 -1.84
N ASP A 119 -24.08 -0.26 -1.21
CA ASP A 119 -24.95 0.87 -0.84
C ASP A 119 -25.52 1.65 -2.04
N LEU A 120 -24.79 1.70 -3.17
CA LEU A 120 -25.23 2.32 -4.43
C LEU A 120 -26.24 1.46 -5.22
N GLY A 121 -26.74 0.37 -4.63
CA GLY A 121 -27.75 -0.50 -5.24
C GLY A 121 -27.16 -1.73 -5.92
N ASN A 122 -26.12 -2.34 -5.33
CA ASN A 122 -25.39 -3.50 -5.88
C ASN A 122 -24.81 -3.25 -7.28
N VAL A 123 -24.20 -2.08 -7.46
CA VAL A 123 -23.36 -1.83 -8.64
C VAL A 123 -22.08 -2.67 -8.55
N LYS A 124 -21.36 -2.82 -9.65
CA LYS A 124 -20.14 -3.63 -9.62
C LYS A 124 -18.99 -2.82 -9.00
N VAL A 125 -18.09 -3.52 -8.30
CA VAL A 125 -16.88 -2.92 -7.71
C VAL A 125 -16.01 -2.24 -8.77
N GLU A 126 -16.01 -2.74 -10.01
CA GLU A 126 -15.28 -2.14 -11.15
C GLU A 126 -15.75 -0.70 -11.48
N ASP A 127 -17.02 -0.37 -11.24
CA ASP A 127 -17.59 0.93 -11.58
C ASP A 127 -17.20 2.01 -10.55
N VAL A 128 -16.97 1.61 -9.30
CA VAL A 128 -16.55 2.50 -8.19
C VAL A 128 -15.02 2.53 -8.01
N ALA A 129 -14.30 1.53 -8.52
CA ALA A 129 -12.85 1.43 -8.44
C ALA A 129 -12.13 2.29 -9.50
N GLN A 130 -12.35 3.61 -9.48
CA GLN A 130 -11.61 4.54 -10.35
C GLN A 130 -10.27 4.94 -9.72
N GLY A 131 -9.16 4.55 -10.35
CA GLY A 131 -7.81 4.82 -9.83
C GLY A 131 -7.45 6.31 -9.72
N GLY A 132 -6.48 6.61 -8.85
CA GLY A 132 -5.93 7.96 -8.67
C GLY A 132 -6.33 8.64 -7.35
N PRO A 133 -5.96 9.91 -7.14
CA PRO A 133 -6.24 10.64 -5.90
C PRO A 133 -7.74 10.72 -5.59
N GLY A 134 -8.60 10.71 -6.63
CA GLY A 134 -10.05 10.73 -6.48
C GLY A 134 -10.59 9.58 -5.65
N LEU A 135 -9.94 8.41 -5.65
CA LEU A 135 -10.35 7.27 -4.82
C LEU A 135 -10.22 7.58 -3.31
N ALA A 136 -9.26 8.43 -2.93
CA ALA A 136 -9.06 8.81 -1.53
C ALA A 136 -9.88 10.04 -1.10
N PHE A 137 -10.44 10.81 -2.04
CA PHE A 137 -11.14 12.08 -1.75
C PHE A 137 -12.62 12.11 -2.16
N VAL A 138 -13.06 11.17 -2.98
CA VAL A 138 -14.45 11.07 -3.48
C VAL A 138 -15.12 9.78 -3.00
N ALA A 139 -14.33 8.72 -2.89
CA ALA A 139 -14.78 7.40 -2.44
C ALA A 139 -14.59 7.15 -0.93
N TYR A 140 -13.81 7.98 -0.24
CA TYR A 140 -13.51 7.91 1.20
C TYR A 140 -13.89 9.23 1.87
#